data_AF-A0A958ZWM4-F1
#
_entry.id   AF-A0A958ZWM4-F1
#
_cell.length_a   1.000
_cell.length_b   1.000
_cell.length_c   1.000
_cell.angle_alpha   90.00
_cell.angle_beta   90.00
_cell.angle_gamma   90.00
#
_symmetry.space_group_name_H-M   'P 1'
#
loop_
_entity.id
_entity.type
_entity.pdbx_description
1 polymer ?
#
loop_
_entity_poly.entity_id
_entity_poly.type
_entity_poly.pdbx_seq_one_letter_code
_entity_poly.pdbx_strand_id
1 'polypeptide(L)'
;MARRKEGIILPTNVLWSYSANKEGLHPVKIRIIHQKVAKYYTVITPQKEKLFLSEKDYNYIIETPIQKLRGKNRLIRSVIDDAVHAAKEAISEATSGGKSPFSFSLFERKYLGADASRNFLAYFEGHIKKLKKKGQA
;
A
#
# COMPACT_ATOMS: atom_id res chain seq x y z
N MET A 1 -9.70 19.28 25.07
CA MET A 1 -9.47 18.78 23.70
C MET A 1 -9.34 17.26 23.76
N ALA A 2 -10.36 16.53 23.31
CA ALA A 2 -10.37 15.07 23.39
C ALA A 2 -9.34 14.49 22.40
N ARG A 3 -8.30 13.82 22.93
CA ARG A 3 -7.41 12.97 22.15
C ARG A 3 -8.28 11.89 21.51
N ARG A 4 -8.64 12.05 20.24
CA ARG A 4 -9.27 10.98 19.47
C ARG A 4 -8.29 9.81 19.53
N LYS A 5 -8.71 8.70 20.14
CA LYS A 5 -8.02 7.42 19.99
C LYS A 5 -8.01 7.13 18.49
N GLU A 6 -6.92 7.48 17.83
CA GLU A 6 -6.69 7.12 16.44
C GLU A 6 -6.83 5.60 16.38
N GLY A 7 -7.82 5.12 15.63
CA GLY A 7 -8.03 3.69 15.48
C GLY A 7 -6.75 3.03 14.97
N ILE A 8 -6.50 1.80 15.41
CA ILE A 8 -5.30 1.05 15.03
C ILE A 8 -5.25 0.97 13.50
N ILE A 9 -4.19 1.52 12.91
CA ILE A 9 -4.00 1.53 11.46
C ILE A 9 -3.39 0.19 11.07
N LEU A 10 -4.20 -0.66 10.46
CA LEU A 10 -3.78 -1.98 10.03
C LEU A 10 -3.66 -2.02 8.50
N PRO A 11 -2.45 -2.20 7.96
CA PRO A 11 -2.28 -2.43 6.53
C PRO A 11 -2.89 -3.80 6.19
N THR A 12 -3.69 -3.84 5.14
CA THR A 12 -4.36 -5.06 4.66
C THR A 12 -3.96 -5.30 3.21
N ASN A 13 -3.64 -6.55 2.83
CA ASN A 13 -3.49 -6.88 1.43
C ASN A 13 -4.87 -7.04 0.79
N VAL A 14 -5.01 -6.63 -0.47
CA VAL A 14 -6.25 -6.74 -1.25
C VAL A 14 -5.93 -7.04 -2.70
N LEU A 15 -6.77 -7.84 -3.35
CA LEU A 15 -6.79 -7.95 -4.79
C LEU A 15 -7.56 -6.76 -5.38
N TRP A 16 -6.97 -6.07 -6.34
CA TRP A 16 -7.60 -4.88 -6.92
C TRP A 16 -8.61 -5.27 -8.02
N SER A 17 -9.81 -4.71 -7.97
CA SER A 17 -10.92 -5.11 -8.84
C SER A 17 -10.68 -4.88 -10.34
N TYR A 18 -9.81 -3.92 -10.71
CA TYR A 18 -9.59 -3.55 -12.11
C TYR A 18 -8.14 -3.76 -12.56
N SER A 19 -7.93 -4.45 -13.68
CA SER A 19 -6.62 -4.53 -14.35
C SER A 19 -6.82 -4.15 -15.82
N ALA A 20 -6.01 -3.20 -16.32
CA ALA A 20 -6.01 -2.84 -17.74
C ALA A 20 -5.31 -3.91 -18.60
N ASN A 21 -4.59 -4.84 -17.96
CA ASN A 21 -3.87 -5.91 -18.63
C ASN A 21 -4.83 -7.08 -18.86
N LYS A 22 -5.18 -7.28 -20.13
CA LYS A 22 -5.97 -8.40 -20.65
C LYS A 22 -5.34 -9.72 -20.20
N GLU A 23 -5.99 -10.46 -19.28
CA GLU A 23 -5.76 -11.91 -18.97
C GLU A 23 -6.47 -12.39 -17.69
N GLY A 24 -7.31 -11.58 -17.03
CA GLY A 24 -7.98 -11.99 -15.78
C GLY A 24 -7.06 -12.02 -14.55
N LEU A 25 -5.89 -11.40 -14.67
CA LEU A 25 -4.94 -11.18 -13.57
C LEU A 25 -5.07 -9.76 -13.02
N HIS A 26 -5.10 -9.67 -11.70
CA HIS A 26 -5.37 -8.47 -10.94
C HIS A 26 -4.17 -8.08 -10.09
N PRO A 27 -3.83 -6.78 -9.99
CA PRO A 27 -2.70 -6.37 -9.18
C PRO A 27 -3.02 -6.53 -7.69
N VAL A 28 -2.06 -7.06 -6.95
CA VAL A 28 -2.12 -7.16 -5.49
C VAL A 28 -1.66 -5.83 -4.89
N LYS A 29 -2.43 -5.30 -3.94
CA LYS A 29 -2.15 -4.01 -3.30
C LYS A 29 -2.21 -4.10 -1.78
N ILE A 30 -1.44 -3.25 -1.12
CA ILE A 30 -1.59 -2.94 0.31
C ILE A 30 -2.53 -1.75 0.45
N ARG A 31 -3.62 -1.95 1.18
CA ARG A 31 -4.61 -0.94 1.53
C ARG A 31 -4.34 -0.43 2.94
N ILE A 32 -4.27 0.90 3.07
CA ILE A 32 -4.17 1.61 4.35
C ILE A 32 -5.36 2.55 4.46
N ILE A 33 -6.10 2.43 5.56
CA ILE A 33 -7.26 3.26 5.85
C ILE A 33 -6.95 4.13 7.06
N HIS A 34 -7.10 5.44 6.91
CA HIS A 34 -6.97 6.39 8.00
C HIS A 34 -7.97 7.54 7.81
N GLN A 35 -8.71 7.90 8.86
CA GLN A 35 -9.69 9.00 8.84
C GLN A 35 -10.66 8.97 7.62
N LYS A 36 -11.25 7.80 7.34
CA LYS A 36 -12.16 7.55 6.20
C LYS A 36 -11.51 7.69 4.81
N VAL A 37 -10.21 7.89 4.73
CA VAL A 37 -9.45 7.90 3.49
C VAL A 37 -8.73 6.57 3.33
N ALA A 38 -8.92 5.92 2.19
CA ALA A 38 -8.19 4.71 1.81
C ALA A 38 -7.15 5.05 0.75
N LYS A 39 -5.90 4.65 0.97
CA LYS A 39 -4.84 4.66 -0.04
C LYS A 39 -4.36 3.23 -0.32
N TYR A 40 -3.89 3.03 -1.55
CA TYR A 40 -3.51 1.72 -2.06
C TYR A 40 -2.12 1.79 -2.67
N TYR A 41 -1.28 0.82 -2.31
CA TYR A 41 0.10 0.72 -2.76
C TYR A 41 0.32 -0.63 -3.42
N THR A 42 0.98 -0.65 -4.58
CA THR A 42 1.18 -1.89 -5.33
C THR A 42 2.25 -2.75 -4.66
N VAL A 43 2.00 -4.05 -4.54
CA VAL A 43 3.02 -5.01 -4.08
C VAL A 43 4.01 -5.25 -5.22
N ILE A 44 5.29 -5.08 -4.92
CA ILE A 44 6.39 -5.24 -5.88
C ILE A 44 7.19 -6.48 -5.47
N THR A 45 7.50 -7.35 -6.44
CA THR A 45 8.31 -8.54 -6.24
C THR A 45 9.79 -8.17 -6.05
N PRO A 46 10.65 -9.07 -5.53
CA PRO A 46 12.09 -8.85 -5.47
C PRO A 46 12.73 -8.50 -6.82
N GLN A 47 12.12 -8.93 -7.92
CA GLN A 47 12.53 -8.62 -9.30
C GLN A 47 12.10 -7.21 -9.77
N LYS A 48 11.54 -6.38 -8.89
CA LYS A 48 10.98 -5.05 -9.19
C LYS A 48 9.77 -5.06 -10.13
N GLU A 49 9.06 -6.19 -10.20
CA GLU A 49 7.86 -6.33 -11.01
C GLU A 49 6.60 -6.19 -10.15
N LYS A 50 5.50 -5.74 -10.74
CA LYS A 50 4.21 -5.66 -10.05
C LYS A 50 3.65 -7.07 -9.88
N LEU A 51 3.18 -7.40 -8.68
CA LEU A 51 2.54 -8.69 -8.44
C LEU A 51 1.10 -8.69 -8.98
N PHE A 52 0.83 -9.59 -9.93
CA PHE A 52 -0.51 -9.85 -10.45
C PHE A 52 -0.91 -11.29 -10.16
N LEU A 53 -2.16 -11.50 -9.74
CA LEU A 53 -2.72 -12.81 -9.44
C LEU A 53 -4.16 -12.90 -9.96
N SER A 54 -4.61 -14.11 -10.29
CA SER A 54 -6.04 -14.37 -10.50
C SER A 54 -6.78 -14.35 -9.16
N GLU A 55 -8.09 -14.18 -9.20
CA GLU A 55 -8.91 -14.24 -7.98
C GLU A 55 -8.82 -15.61 -7.29
N LYS A 56 -8.82 -16.69 -8.07
CA LYS A 56 -8.68 -18.06 -7.56
C LYS A 56 -7.34 -18.27 -6.87
N ASP A 57 -6.24 -17.86 -7.51
CA ASP A 57 -4.89 -18.03 -6.96
C ASP A 57 -4.70 -17.17 -5.72
N TYR A 58 -5.20 -15.93 -5.74
CA TYR A 58 -5.12 -15.03 -4.61
C TYR A 58 -5.86 -15.61 -3.39
N ASN A 59 -7.11 -16.04 -3.56
CA ASN A 59 -7.89 -16.63 -2.46
C ASN A 59 -7.20 -17.90 -1.94
N TYR A 60 -6.73 -18.79 -2.82
CA TYR A 60 -5.98 -19.97 -2.42
C TYR A 60 -4.73 -19.64 -1.60
N ILE A 61 -3.94 -18.65 -2.03
CA ILE A 61 -2.70 -18.26 -1.35
C ILE A 61 -2.98 -17.59 -0.01
N ILE A 62 -4.03 -16.78 0.11
CA ILE A 62 -4.36 -16.03 1.33
C ILE A 62 -5.05 -16.90 2.38
N GLU A 63 -5.96 -17.78 1.98
CA GLU A 63 -6.74 -18.63 2.88
C GLU A 63 -5.96 -19.86 3.34
N THR A 64 -5.03 -20.36 2.51
CA THR A 64 -4.24 -21.54 2.86
C THR A 64 -3.15 -21.18 3.87
N PRO A 65 -3.02 -21.95 4.98
CA PRO A 65 -1.91 -21.79 5.92
C PRO A 65 -0.55 -21.92 5.24
N ILE A 66 0.41 -21.06 5.61
CA ILE A 66 1.73 -21.01 4.96
C ILE A 66 2.47 -22.37 5.00
N GLN A 67 2.25 -23.19 6.03
CA GLN A 67 2.87 -24.52 6.13
C GLN A 67 2.35 -25.52 5.09
N LYS A 68 1.19 -25.26 4.47
CA LYS A 68 0.60 -26.09 3.42
C LYS A 68 0.96 -25.58 2.01
N LEU A 69 1.37 -24.32 1.88
CA LEU A 69 1.85 -23.77 0.61
C LEU A 69 3.21 -24.36 0.23
N ARG A 70 3.41 -24.57 -1.08
CA ARG A 70 4.64 -25.16 -1.66
C ARG A 70 5.12 -24.33 -2.85
N GLY A 71 6.42 -24.41 -3.12
CA GLY A 71 7.07 -23.79 -4.29
C GLY A 71 6.71 -22.31 -4.48
N LYS A 72 6.24 -21.98 -5.69
CA LYS A 72 5.90 -20.61 -6.11
C LYS A 72 4.83 -19.95 -5.23
N ASN A 73 3.81 -20.68 -4.80
CA ASN A 73 2.72 -20.12 -4.00
C ASN A 73 3.18 -19.68 -2.60
N ARG A 74 4.15 -20.41 -2.02
CA ARG A 74 4.76 -20.02 -0.74
C ARG A 74 5.63 -18.77 -0.89
N LEU A 75 6.37 -18.66 -2.00
CA LEU A 75 7.16 -17.47 -2.30
C LEU A 75 6.26 -16.24 -2.48
N ILE A 76 5.18 -16.37 -3.24
CA ILE A 76 4.20 -15.29 -3.42
C ILE A 76 3.60 -14.87 -2.08
N ARG A 77 3.23 -15.84 -1.22
CA ARG A 77 2.73 -15.54 0.12
C ARG A 77 3.74 -14.75 0.95
N SER A 78 5.01 -15.18 0.95
CA SER A 78 6.09 -14.45 1.62
C SER A 78 6.19 -13.02 1.13
N VAL A 79 6.19 -12.79 -0.19
CA VAL A 79 6.25 -11.43 -0.77
C VAL A 79 5.10 -10.55 -0.30
N ILE A 80 3.87 -11.10 -0.21
CA ILE A 80 2.72 -10.37 0.31
C ILE A 80 2.87 -10.07 1.80
N ASP A 81 3.27 -11.07 2.59
CA ASP A 81 3.42 -10.94 4.04
C ASP A 81 4.56 -9.95 4.39
N ASP A 82 5.67 -9.99 3.64
CA ASP A 82 6.81 -9.07 3.75
C ASP A 82 6.38 -7.63 3.40
N ALA A 83 5.59 -7.45 2.34
CA ALA A 83 5.05 -6.13 1.98
C ALA A 83 4.09 -5.57 3.04
N VAL A 84 3.28 -6.42 3.69
CA VAL A 84 2.44 -6.05 4.83
C VAL A 84 3.30 -5.71 6.04
N HIS A 85 4.36 -6.48 6.30
CA HIS A 85 5.29 -6.24 7.41
C HIS A 85 6.01 -4.90 7.25
N ALA A 86 6.58 -4.64 6.07
CA ALA A 86 7.21 -3.36 5.74
C ALA A 86 6.23 -2.18 5.89
N ALA A 87 4.95 -2.36 5.55
CA ALA A 87 3.93 -1.34 5.77
C ALA A 87 3.66 -1.10 7.26
N LYS A 88 3.64 -2.16 8.09
CA LYS A 88 3.50 -2.03 9.55
C LYS A 88 4.69 -1.30 10.17
N GLU A 89 5.91 -1.65 9.75
CA GLU A 89 7.13 -0.97 10.20
C GLU A 89 7.12 0.51 9.81
N ALA A 90 6.78 0.84 8.56
CA ALA A 90 6.67 2.21 8.10
C ALA A 90 5.58 3.01 8.86
N ILE A 91 4.45 2.39 9.21
CA ILE A 91 3.43 3.00 10.09
C ILE A 91 3.99 3.25 11.49
N SER A 92 4.69 2.26 12.07
CA SER A 92 5.33 2.37 13.38
C SER A 92 6.34 3.51 13.39
N GLU A 93 7.20 3.59 12.38
CA GLU A 93 8.17 4.68 12.24
C GLU A 93 7.52 6.04 12.03
N ALA A 94 6.50 6.13 11.17
CA ALA A 94 5.78 7.38 10.89
C ALA A 94 5.05 7.92 12.12
N THR A 95 4.65 7.03 13.04
CA THR A 95 3.98 7.38 14.30
C THR A 95 4.94 7.38 15.51
N SER A 96 6.23 7.11 15.31
CA SER A 96 7.20 6.93 16.40
C SER A 96 6.72 5.93 17.47
N GLY A 97 6.16 4.80 17.03
CA GLY A 97 5.56 3.78 17.88
C GLY A 97 4.22 4.20 18.49
N GLY A 98 3.42 5.01 17.78
CA GLY A 98 2.13 5.51 18.25
C GLY A 98 2.17 6.78 19.12
N LYS A 99 3.34 7.43 19.23
CA LYS A 99 3.50 8.69 19.97
C LYS A 99 3.06 9.92 19.16
N SER A 100 3.15 9.83 17.84
CA SER A 100 2.80 10.89 16.90
C SER A 100 1.59 10.48 16.05
N PRO A 101 0.71 11.43 15.66
CA PRO A 101 -0.43 11.13 14.82
C PRO A 101 0.03 10.63 13.45
N PHE A 102 -0.71 9.67 12.90
CA PHE A 102 -0.40 9.15 11.57
C PHE A 102 -0.69 10.19 10.48
N SER A 103 0.18 10.24 9.47
CA SER A 103 -0.12 10.93 8.22
C SER A 103 0.38 10.12 7.03
N PHE A 104 -0.40 10.13 5.95
CA PHE A 104 -0.01 9.44 4.73
C PHE A 104 1.32 9.94 4.17
N SER A 105 1.63 11.22 4.28
CA SER A 105 2.89 11.78 3.78
C SER A 105 4.11 11.23 4.52
N LEU A 106 4.04 11.14 5.86
CA LEU A 106 5.13 10.56 6.64
C LEU A 106 5.25 9.05 6.38
N PHE A 107 4.13 8.35 6.29
CA PHE A 107 4.09 6.95 5.92
C PHE A 107 4.73 6.71 4.55
N GLU A 108 4.32 7.43 3.52
CA GLU A 108 4.82 7.26 2.15
C GLU A 108 6.32 7.51 2.05
N ARG A 109 6.84 8.51 2.78
CA ARG A 109 8.27 8.77 2.88
C ARG A 109 9.04 7.59 3.48
N LYS A 110 8.45 6.89 4.44
CA LYS A 110 9.06 5.72 5.08
C LYS A 110 8.90 4.44 4.24
N TYR A 111 7.71 4.23 3.69
CA TYR A 111 7.33 3.02 2.98
C TYR A 111 7.88 2.94 1.55
N LEU A 112 7.92 4.06 0.83
CA LEU A 112 8.42 4.12 -0.55
C LEU A 112 9.89 4.56 -0.62
N GLY A 113 10.50 4.92 0.52
CA GLY A 113 11.89 5.38 0.60
C GLY A 113 12.18 6.65 -0.23
N ALA A 114 13.44 6.82 -0.66
CA ALA A 114 13.89 7.96 -1.46
C ALA A 114 13.23 8.03 -2.86
N ASP A 115 12.62 6.96 -3.37
CA ASP A 115 11.80 7.00 -4.58
C ASP A 115 10.49 7.80 -4.39
N ALA A 116 10.10 8.10 -3.14
CA ALA A 116 9.04 9.08 -2.85
C ALA A 116 9.40 10.51 -3.34
N SER A 117 10.69 10.82 -3.54
CA SER A 117 11.12 12.09 -4.15
C SER A 117 10.70 12.20 -5.62
N ARG A 118 10.47 11.10 -6.33
CA ARG A 118 9.81 11.10 -7.65
C ARG A 118 8.30 11.34 -7.52
N ASN A 119 7.67 10.85 -6.45
CA ASN A 119 6.27 11.18 -6.13
C ASN A 119 6.08 12.62 -5.60
N PHE A 120 7.14 13.29 -5.11
CA PHE A 120 7.11 14.72 -4.81
C PHE A 120 6.73 15.52 -6.06
N LEU A 121 7.26 15.18 -7.24
CA LEU A 121 6.83 15.82 -8.49
C LEU A 121 5.35 15.59 -8.79
N ALA A 122 4.81 14.40 -8.55
CA ALA A 122 3.38 14.13 -8.73
C ALA A 122 2.50 14.92 -7.73
N TYR A 123 2.93 15.04 -6.47
CA TYR A 123 2.27 15.89 -5.48
C TYR A 123 2.40 17.39 -5.81
N PHE A 124 3.54 17.81 -6.35
CA PHE A 124 3.81 19.19 -6.78
C PHE A 124 2.99 19.56 -8.02
N GLU A 125 2.90 18.68 -9.02
CA GLU A 125 2.02 18.85 -10.19
C GLU A 125 0.55 18.96 -9.80
N GLY A 126 0.09 18.13 -8.86
CA GLY A 126 -1.25 18.22 -8.29
C GLY A 126 -1.51 19.57 -7.60
N HIS A 127 -0.49 20.13 -6.94
CA HIS A 127 -0.55 21.44 -6.29
C HIS A 127 -0.56 22.59 -7.32
N ILE A 128 0.31 22.54 -8.34
CA ILE A 128 0.34 23.52 -9.45
C ILE A 128 -0.99 23.51 -10.21
N LYS A 129 -1.58 22.35 -10.51
CA LYS A 129 -2.89 22.25 -11.17
C LYS A 129 -4.01 22.89 -10.34
N LYS A 130 -3.97 22.77 -9.01
CA LYS A 130 -4.93 23.45 -8.11
C LYS A 130 -4.72 24.97 -8.08
N LEU A 131 -3.48 25.46 -8.13
CA LEU A 131 -3.17 26.88 -8.21
C LEU A 131 -3.61 27.49 -9.55
N LYS A 132 -3.38 26.80 -10.68
CA LYS A 132 -3.84 27.25 -12.01
C LYS A 132 -5.36 27.37 -12.10
N LYS A 133 -6.12 26.47 -11.46
CA LYS A 133 -7.60 26.57 -11.41
C LYS A 133 -8.12 27.69 -10.51
N LYS A 134 -7.34 28.17 -9.54
CA LYS A 134 -7.72 29.30 -8.68
C LYS A 134 -7.35 30.67 -9.26
N GLY A 135 -6.42 30.73 -10.20
CA GLY A 135 -6.05 31.96 -10.93
C GLY A 135 -6.82 32.18 -12.25
N GLN A 136 -7.76 31.29 -12.59
CA GLN A 136 -8.75 31.49 -13.64
C GLN A 136 -10.11 31.79 -12.98
N ALA A 137 -10.19 32.95 -12.35
CA ALA A 137 -11.42 33.58 -11.89
C ALA A 137 -11.26 35.10 -12.10
#